data_AF-A0A812D2V6-F1
#
_entry.id   AF-A0A812D2V6-F1
#
_cell.length_a   1.000
_cell.length_b   1.000
_cell.length_c   1.000
_cell.angle_alpha   90.00
_cell.angle_beta   90.00
_cell.angle_gamma   90.00
#
_symmetry.space_group_name_H-M   'P 1'
#
loop_
_entity.id
_entity.type
_entity.pdbx_description
1 polymer ?
#
loop_
_entity_poly.entity_id
_entity_poly.type
_entity_poly.pdbx_seq_one_letter_code
_entity_poly.pdbx_strand_id
1 'polypeptide(L)'
;MDATQKTLWVGNLPENITEELLYELFLQAGPLEKVYVPKDKRYAFIQFKHEESVPYSVRIMDGISLFGKLLNMRARTVSVHDSSNHPTPQSQGNLKQTKTKLLSTRTSSSSCGEPLFTQSLHLPNKNPAEGQTRFLFSWPSKKSDFIFRQLFDYKSFTYTYLLADAESMEGVIIDPVLDNVKRDLKIIKDLGVKLLAAMNTHVHADHITGSGVIKEKIATCNSFISIQSQAKADKHFDHGNLVKFGDFNLECRSTPGHTNGCYSFVWHEKSMVFTGDAVLIRGCGRTDFQQGDARKLYESVQQQIFSLPPHYLLFPGHDYTGQMMSTVGEEKKFNPRLSKSKSEFVKIMQELQLPYPQQIDKALPANLLCGIQPTE
;
A
#
# COMPACT_ATOMS: atom_id res chain seq x y z
N MET A 1 -6.21 17.14 -28.54
CA MET A 1 -6.87 16.14 -27.67
C MET A 1 -7.84 16.88 -26.77
N ASP A 2 -9.04 16.37 -26.62
CA ASP A 2 -10.12 17.02 -25.89
C ASP A 2 -9.83 16.99 -24.37
N ALA A 3 -9.66 18.17 -23.75
CA ALA A 3 -9.40 18.30 -22.32
C ALA A 3 -10.52 17.67 -21.46
N THR A 4 -11.72 17.47 -22.03
CA THR A 4 -12.85 16.88 -21.32
C THR A 4 -12.68 15.39 -21.04
N GLN A 5 -11.99 14.64 -21.92
CA GLN A 5 -11.76 13.19 -21.74
C GLN A 5 -10.76 12.88 -20.63
N LYS A 6 -9.93 13.86 -20.26
CA LYS A 6 -8.96 13.78 -19.16
C LYS A 6 -9.47 14.33 -17.83
N THR A 7 -10.73 14.76 -17.79
CA THR A 7 -11.28 15.48 -16.63
C THR A 7 -12.31 14.62 -15.89
N LEU A 8 -12.06 14.39 -14.61
CA LEU A 8 -12.99 13.76 -13.67
C LEU A 8 -13.76 14.83 -12.89
N TRP A 9 -15.07 14.67 -12.77
CA TRP A 9 -15.88 15.46 -11.85
C TRP A 9 -15.99 14.76 -10.49
N VAL A 10 -15.79 15.50 -9.40
CA VAL A 10 -15.84 14.98 -8.02
C VAL A 10 -16.78 15.85 -7.20
N GLY A 11 -17.89 15.30 -6.72
CA GLY A 11 -18.90 16.01 -5.96
C GLY A 11 -19.07 15.51 -4.53
N ASN A 12 -20.01 16.15 -3.82
CA ASN A 12 -20.25 15.97 -2.39
C ASN A 12 -19.05 16.35 -1.51
N LEU A 13 -18.22 17.28 -1.99
CA LEU A 13 -17.02 17.70 -1.27
C LEU A 13 -17.39 18.36 0.07
N PRO A 14 -16.65 18.10 1.15
CA PRO A 14 -16.81 18.78 2.45
C PRO A 14 -16.43 20.27 2.39
N GLU A 15 -16.85 21.08 3.37
CA GLU A 15 -16.68 22.56 3.31
C GLU A 15 -15.23 22.99 3.49
N ASN A 16 -14.46 22.20 4.23
CA ASN A 16 -13.06 22.42 4.53
C ASN A 16 -12.11 21.77 3.52
N ILE A 17 -12.61 21.40 2.33
CA ILE A 17 -11.76 20.83 1.28
C ILE A 17 -10.87 21.92 0.66
N THR A 18 -9.64 21.57 0.30
CA THR A 18 -8.75 22.46 -0.48
C THR A 18 -8.33 21.79 -1.78
N GLU A 19 -7.88 22.58 -2.76
CA GLU A 19 -7.37 22.06 -4.03
C GLU A 19 -6.12 21.20 -3.81
N GLU A 20 -5.27 21.54 -2.84
CA GLU A 20 -4.08 20.77 -2.47
C GLU A 20 -4.44 19.38 -1.92
N LEU A 21 -5.45 19.29 -1.04
CA LEU A 21 -5.91 18.00 -0.52
C LEU A 21 -6.47 17.10 -1.62
N LEU A 22 -7.20 17.69 -2.57
CA LEU A 22 -7.69 16.95 -3.74
C LEU A 22 -6.55 16.57 -4.69
N TYR A 23 -5.56 17.44 -4.86
CA TYR A 23 -4.38 17.14 -5.66
C TYR A 23 -3.63 15.92 -5.10
N GLU A 24 -3.30 15.92 -3.81
CA GLU A 24 -2.62 14.81 -3.15
C GLU A 24 -3.45 13.52 -3.22
N LEU A 25 -4.76 13.62 -2.99
CA LEU A 25 -5.64 12.46 -3.04
C LEU A 25 -5.65 11.81 -4.44
N PHE A 26 -5.83 12.62 -5.49
CA PHE A 26 -5.99 12.12 -6.85
C PHE A 26 -4.66 11.83 -7.55
N LEU A 27 -3.53 12.28 -7.01
CA LEU A 27 -2.20 11.90 -7.51
C LEU A 27 -1.98 10.38 -7.48
N GLN A 28 -2.63 9.68 -6.54
CA GLN A 28 -2.62 8.22 -6.43
C GLN A 28 -3.27 7.51 -7.64
N ALA A 29 -4.17 8.21 -8.36
CA ALA A 29 -4.82 7.70 -9.57
C ALA A 29 -4.07 8.03 -10.87
N GLY A 30 -3.06 8.90 -10.81
CA GLY A 30 -2.19 9.22 -11.93
C GLY A 30 -1.70 10.68 -11.93
N PRO A 31 -0.76 11.01 -12.82
CA PRO A 31 -0.21 12.36 -12.90
C PRO A 31 -1.29 13.39 -13.21
N LEU A 32 -1.35 14.45 -12.40
CA LEU A 32 -2.31 15.55 -12.55
C LEU A 32 -1.74 16.67 -13.42
N GLU A 33 -2.62 17.32 -14.17
CA GLU A 33 -2.36 18.57 -14.89
C GLU A 33 -2.96 19.75 -14.13
N LYS A 34 -4.16 19.61 -13.59
CA LYS A 34 -4.85 20.66 -12.85
C LYS A 34 -5.91 20.10 -11.90
N VAL A 35 -6.08 20.75 -10.75
CA VAL A 35 -7.24 20.60 -9.87
C VAL A 35 -7.93 21.95 -9.76
N TYR A 36 -9.27 21.95 -9.77
CA TYR A 36 -10.04 23.17 -9.66
C TYR A 36 -11.34 22.97 -8.88
N VAL A 37 -11.53 23.79 -7.84
CA VAL A 37 -12.76 23.87 -7.05
C VAL A 37 -13.43 25.22 -7.34
N PRO A 38 -14.58 25.27 -8.03
CA PRO A 38 -15.30 26.52 -8.21
C PRO A 38 -15.75 27.08 -6.85
N LYS A 39 -15.63 28.41 -6.69
CA LYS A 39 -16.06 29.12 -5.47
C LYS A 39 -17.51 28.78 -5.13
N ASP A 40 -17.78 28.54 -3.86
CA ASP A 40 -19.11 28.25 -3.30
C ASP A 40 -19.79 26.99 -3.89
N LYS A 41 -19.03 26.12 -4.56
CA LYS A 41 -19.52 24.84 -5.07
C LYS A 41 -18.94 23.68 -4.27
N ARG A 42 -19.75 22.62 -4.16
CA ARG A 42 -19.43 21.40 -3.41
C ARG A 42 -18.92 20.29 -4.35
N TYR A 43 -18.19 20.69 -5.39
CA TYR A 43 -17.59 19.80 -6.38
C TYR A 43 -16.29 20.37 -6.95
N ALA A 44 -15.47 19.52 -7.54
CA ALA A 44 -14.21 19.86 -8.19
C ALA A 44 -14.09 19.17 -9.56
N PHE A 45 -13.14 19.66 -10.35
CA PHE A 45 -12.65 19.03 -11.56
C PHE A 45 -11.19 18.63 -11.36
N ILE A 46 -10.89 17.35 -11.63
CA ILE A 46 -9.55 16.79 -11.58
C ILE A 46 -9.13 16.47 -13.01
N GLN A 47 -8.15 17.20 -13.53
CA GLN A 47 -7.61 16.99 -14.86
C GLN A 47 -6.31 16.20 -14.76
N PHE A 48 -6.30 15.02 -15.36
CA PHE A 48 -5.13 14.15 -15.46
C PHE A 48 -4.30 14.47 -16.70
N LYS A 49 -3.02 14.12 -16.70
CA LYS A 49 -2.19 14.17 -17.92
C LYS A 49 -2.62 13.13 -18.96
N HIS A 50 -3.18 12.01 -18.50
CA HIS A 50 -3.58 10.85 -19.29
C HIS A 50 -5.08 10.55 -19.13
N GLU A 51 -5.76 10.16 -20.21
CA GLU A 51 -7.22 9.92 -20.20
C GLU A 51 -7.59 8.65 -19.43
N GLU A 52 -6.71 7.65 -19.44
CA GLU A 52 -6.90 6.35 -18.78
C GLU A 52 -6.96 6.48 -17.25
N SER A 53 -6.39 7.58 -16.71
CA SER A 53 -6.46 7.91 -15.29
C SER A 53 -7.88 8.23 -14.81
N VAL A 54 -8.78 8.69 -15.69
CA VAL A 54 -10.18 8.99 -15.31
C VAL A 54 -10.96 7.72 -14.94
N PRO A 55 -11.10 6.70 -15.81
CA PRO A 55 -11.79 5.46 -15.44
C PRO A 55 -11.02 4.63 -14.40
N TYR A 56 -9.69 4.78 -14.31
CA TYR A 56 -8.92 4.19 -13.23
C TYR A 56 -9.22 4.84 -11.88
N SER A 57 -9.25 6.18 -11.81
CA SER A 57 -9.57 6.94 -10.61
C SER A 57 -10.95 6.59 -10.07
N VAL A 58 -11.97 6.47 -10.92
CA VAL A 58 -13.33 6.08 -10.49
C VAL A 58 -13.32 4.71 -9.82
N ARG A 59 -12.52 3.75 -10.33
CA ARG A 59 -12.44 2.40 -9.79
C ARG A 59 -11.74 2.33 -8.44
N ILE A 60 -10.58 2.99 -8.30
CA ILE A 60 -9.78 2.88 -7.08
C ILE A 60 -10.27 3.78 -5.94
N MET A 61 -10.99 4.85 -6.29
CA MET A 61 -11.52 5.81 -5.31
C MET A 61 -13.02 5.61 -5.05
N ASP A 62 -13.63 4.55 -5.56
CA ASP A 62 -15.03 4.24 -5.27
C ASP A 62 -15.20 3.99 -3.76
N GLY A 63 -16.25 4.57 -3.18
CA GLY A 63 -16.52 4.45 -1.75
C GLY A 63 -15.64 5.31 -0.83
N ILE A 64 -14.73 6.15 -1.36
CA ILE A 64 -13.87 6.98 -0.51
C ILE A 64 -14.64 8.11 0.17
N SER A 65 -14.29 8.38 1.43
CA SER A 65 -14.86 9.50 2.19
C SER A 65 -13.80 10.51 2.62
N LEU A 66 -14.10 11.80 2.49
CA LEU A 66 -13.31 12.88 3.08
C LEU A 66 -14.13 13.60 4.13
N PHE A 67 -13.55 13.74 5.34
CA PHE A 67 -14.22 14.36 6.49
C PHE A 67 -15.63 13.80 6.74
N GLY A 68 -15.78 12.47 6.61
CA GLY A 68 -17.05 11.76 6.80
C GLY A 68 -18.06 11.89 5.67
N LYS A 69 -17.73 12.56 4.55
CA LYS A 69 -18.59 12.64 3.36
C LYS A 69 -18.06 11.77 2.24
N LEU A 70 -18.91 10.87 1.76
CA LEU A 70 -18.64 10.01 0.60
C LEU A 70 -18.49 10.87 -0.66
N LEU A 71 -17.38 10.72 -1.39
CA LEU A 71 -17.16 11.45 -2.63
C LEU A 71 -17.95 10.83 -3.78
N ASN A 72 -18.54 11.66 -4.64
CA ASN A 72 -19.26 11.22 -5.81
C ASN A 72 -18.45 11.50 -7.07
N MET A 73 -18.03 10.47 -7.81
CA MET A 73 -17.18 10.65 -8.99
C MET A 73 -17.94 10.37 -10.27
N ARG A 74 -17.75 11.21 -11.29
CA ARG A 74 -18.35 11.03 -12.62
C ARG A 74 -17.35 11.36 -13.70
N ALA A 75 -17.04 10.38 -14.54
CA ALA A 75 -16.40 10.65 -15.83
C ALA A 75 -17.43 11.35 -16.73
N ARG A 76 -17.00 12.37 -17.47
CA ARG A 76 -17.90 13.03 -18.43
C ARG A 76 -17.95 12.20 -19.71
N THR A 77 -19.05 11.50 -19.95
CA THR A 77 -19.31 10.85 -21.25
C THR A 77 -19.67 11.89 -22.29
N VAL A 78 -19.07 11.79 -23.48
CA VAL A 78 -19.46 12.60 -24.64
C VAL A 78 -20.84 12.11 -25.11
N SER A 79 -21.84 13.00 -25.11
CA SER A 79 -23.10 12.79 -25.80
C SER A 79 -22.85 12.79 -27.31
N VAL A 80 -22.96 11.63 -27.95
CA VAL A 80 -23.04 11.56 -29.42
C VAL A 80 -24.36 12.22 -29.81
N HIS A 81 -24.30 13.31 -30.58
CA HIS A 81 -25.48 13.91 -31.19
C HIS A 81 -26.08 12.91 -32.19
N ASP A 82 -27.19 12.29 -31.79
CA ASP A 82 -28.06 11.56 -32.71
C ASP A 82 -28.75 12.57 -33.62
N SER A 83 -28.34 12.60 -34.89
CA SER A 83 -28.97 13.40 -35.94
C SER A 83 -29.86 12.49 -36.75
N SER A 84 -31.02 12.14 -36.19
CA SER A 84 -32.10 11.49 -36.91
C SER A 84 -33.33 12.41 -36.93
N ASN A 85 -33.47 13.11 -38.06
CA ASN A 85 -34.74 13.71 -38.49
C ASN A 85 -35.79 12.60 -38.56
N HIS A 86 -36.88 12.73 -37.81
CA HIS A 86 -38.07 11.91 -38.02
C HIS A 86 -38.80 12.34 -39.30
N PRO A 87 -39.26 11.37 -40.10
CA PRO A 87 -40.60 11.43 -40.62
C PRO A 87 -41.45 10.26 -40.10
N THR A 88 -42.73 10.57 -39.91
CA THR A 88 -43.83 9.72 -39.46
C THR A 88 -44.20 8.61 -40.48
N PRO A 89 -45.00 7.61 -40.08
CA PRO A 89 -45.01 6.28 -40.71
C PRO A 89 -46.10 6.11 -41.78
N GLN A 90 -45.76 5.55 -42.95
CA GLN A 90 -46.72 4.91 -43.84
C GLN A 90 -46.12 3.69 -44.58
N SER A 91 -46.69 2.53 -44.25
CA SER A 91 -47.14 1.43 -45.11
C SER A 91 -46.27 0.82 -46.23
N GLN A 92 -46.39 -0.51 -46.32
CA GLN A 92 -46.24 -1.41 -47.47
C GLN A 92 -44.87 -2.03 -47.78
N GLY A 93 -44.87 -3.37 -47.81
CA GLY A 93 -44.36 -4.11 -48.97
C GLY A 93 -43.05 -4.90 -48.80
N ASN A 94 -43.19 -6.22 -48.72
CA ASN A 94 -42.32 -7.30 -49.23
C ASN A 94 -40.94 -6.92 -49.84
N LEU A 95 -39.86 -7.65 -49.48
CA LEU A 95 -39.04 -8.39 -50.46
C LEU A 95 -37.92 -9.25 -49.81
N LYS A 96 -38.06 -10.57 -50.00
CA LYS A 96 -37.10 -11.62 -50.37
C LYS A 96 -35.69 -11.68 -49.73
N GLN A 97 -35.48 -12.80 -49.02
CA GLN A 97 -34.20 -13.46 -48.78
C GLN A 97 -33.63 -14.12 -50.06
N THR A 98 -32.31 -14.05 -50.22
CA THR A 98 -31.48 -14.98 -51.02
C THR A 98 -30.20 -15.24 -50.22
N LYS A 99 -30.04 -16.38 -49.55
CA LYS A 99 -29.49 -17.69 -49.99
C LYS A 99 -28.04 -17.65 -50.50
N THR A 100 -27.15 -18.28 -49.72
CA THR A 100 -25.94 -18.94 -50.23
C THR A 100 -25.80 -20.33 -49.55
N LYS A 101 -25.68 -21.37 -50.40
CA LYS A 101 -25.53 -22.82 -50.12
C LYS A 101 -24.10 -23.11 -49.59
N LEU A 102 -23.92 -23.82 -48.46
CA LEU A 102 -23.81 -25.28 -48.26
C LEU A 102 -22.67 -26.00 -49.00
N LEU A 103 -21.77 -26.64 -48.23
CA LEU A 103 -21.31 -28.00 -48.47
C LEU A 103 -21.05 -28.72 -47.13
N SER A 104 -21.52 -29.97 -47.03
CA SER A 104 -21.50 -30.84 -45.85
C SER A 104 -20.77 -32.15 -46.16
N THR A 105 -20.14 -32.77 -45.17
CA THR A 105 -19.93 -34.23 -45.13
C THR A 105 -20.37 -34.78 -43.77
N ARG A 106 -21.17 -35.85 -43.82
CA ARG A 106 -21.86 -36.57 -42.74
C ARG A 106 -21.03 -37.72 -42.16
N THR A 107 -21.33 -38.09 -40.91
CA THR A 107 -21.77 -39.42 -40.37
C THR A 107 -21.59 -39.39 -38.83
N SER A 108 -22.39 -39.93 -37.91
CA SER A 108 -23.67 -40.69 -37.86
C SER A 108 -24.11 -40.83 -36.38
N SER A 109 -25.44 -40.78 -36.09
CA SER A 109 -26.27 -41.39 -35.00
C SER A 109 -25.70 -41.59 -33.56
N SER A 110 -26.42 -41.38 -32.44
CA SER A 110 -27.78 -41.86 -32.10
C SER A 110 -28.35 -41.30 -30.75
N SER A 111 -29.69 -41.15 -30.72
CA SER A 111 -30.67 -41.24 -29.59
C SER A 111 -30.57 -40.22 -28.43
N CYS A 112 -31.53 -39.32 -28.17
CA CYS A 112 -32.96 -39.42 -27.79
C CYS A 112 -33.15 -39.10 -26.28
N GLY A 113 -33.95 -38.08 -25.96
CA GLY A 113 -34.46 -37.87 -24.60
C GLY A 113 -34.81 -36.41 -24.24
N GLU A 114 -36.01 -35.97 -24.60
CA GLU A 114 -36.82 -34.94 -23.92
C GLU A 114 -38.24 -35.56 -23.78
N PRO A 115 -39.22 -35.05 -22.97
CA PRO A 115 -39.38 -33.66 -22.51
C PRO A 115 -40.04 -33.44 -21.11
N LEU A 116 -40.35 -32.16 -20.81
CA LEU A 116 -41.41 -31.60 -19.94
C LEU A 116 -41.17 -31.51 -18.41
N PHE A 117 -41.18 -30.28 -17.87
CA PHE A 117 -42.39 -29.70 -17.25
C PHE A 117 -42.20 -28.20 -16.94
N THR A 118 -43.03 -27.38 -17.57
CA THR A 118 -43.37 -26.01 -17.17
C THR A 118 -44.24 -26.04 -15.92
N GLN A 119 -43.94 -25.24 -14.90
CA GLN A 119 -44.94 -24.79 -13.93
C GLN A 119 -44.80 -23.30 -13.62
N SER A 120 -45.87 -22.58 -13.92
CA SER A 120 -46.15 -21.19 -13.60
C SER A 120 -46.19 -20.98 -12.09
N LEU A 121 -45.43 -20.01 -11.59
CA LEU A 121 -45.55 -19.50 -10.23
C LEU A 121 -46.70 -18.49 -10.17
N HIS A 122 -47.74 -18.87 -9.41
CA HIS A 122 -48.79 -18.00 -8.93
C HIS A 122 -48.22 -16.93 -7.98
N LEU A 123 -48.50 -15.66 -8.25
CA LEU A 123 -48.29 -14.56 -7.30
C LEU A 123 -49.50 -14.46 -6.36
N PRO A 124 -49.33 -14.43 -5.04
CA PRO A 124 -50.33 -13.87 -4.16
C PRO A 124 -50.12 -12.36 -4.00
N ASN A 125 -51.19 -11.63 -4.26
CA ASN A 125 -51.34 -10.21 -4.03
C ASN A 125 -51.47 -9.92 -2.52
N LYS A 126 -50.53 -9.16 -1.93
CA LYS A 126 -50.74 -8.45 -0.66
C LYS A 126 -50.01 -7.09 -0.65
N ASN A 127 -50.78 -6.08 -0.25
CA ASN A 127 -50.48 -4.65 -0.22
C ASN A 127 -49.37 -4.24 0.78
N PRO A 128 -48.86 -2.99 0.67
CA PRO A 128 -47.54 -2.57 1.15
C PRO A 128 -47.55 -1.97 2.55
N ALA A 129 -46.52 -2.24 3.34
CA ALA A 129 -46.16 -1.41 4.49
C ALA A 129 -44.67 -1.60 4.85
N GLU A 130 -44.01 -0.46 5.02
CA GLU A 130 -42.84 -0.23 5.88
C GLU A 130 -41.48 -0.83 5.45
N GLY A 131 -40.69 0.04 4.79
CA GLY A 131 -39.37 0.42 5.28
C GLY A 131 -38.41 -0.68 5.71
N GLN A 132 -37.99 -1.54 4.78
CA GLN A 132 -36.70 -2.24 4.90
C GLN A 132 -35.90 -2.06 3.63
N THR A 133 -34.89 -1.20 3.70
CA THR A 133 -33.78 -1.18 2.74
C THR A 133 -33.09 -2.54 2.83
N ARG A 134 -33.51 -3.50 1.99
CA ARG A 134 -32.78 -4.75 1.80
C ARG A 134 -31.48 -4.40 1.10
N PHE A 135 -30.38 -4.36 1.85
CA PHE A 135 -29.03 -4.40 1.29
C PHE A 135 -28.83 -5.77 0.62
N LEU A 136 -29.19 -5.87 -0.66
CA LEU A 136 -28.95 -7.03 -1.50
C LEU A 136 -27.55 -6.98 -2.10
N PHE A 137 -26.51 -6.96 -1.25
CA PHE A 137 -25.14 -7.30 -1.65
C PHE A 137 -24.37 -7.80 -0.41
N SER A 138 -24.57 -9.06 -0.02
CA SER A 138 -23.61 -9.74 0.84
C SER A 138 -22.47 -10.24 -0.04
N TRP A 139 -21.42 -9.43 -0.18
CA TRP A 139 -20.15 -9.94 -0.67
C TRP A 139 -19.64 -10.96 0.35
N PRO A 140 -19.18 -12.15 -0.04
CA PRO A 140 -18.41 -12.99 0.87
C PRO A 140 -17.08 -12.27 1.11
N SER A 141 -17.05 -11.32 2.04
CA SER A 141 -15.80 -10.75 2.52
C SER A 141 -15.16 -11.83 3.37
N LYS A 142 -14.22 -12.58 2.80
CA LYS A 142 -13.29 -13.35 3.62
C LYS A 142 -12.61 -12.30 4.50
N LYS A 143 -12.96 -12.28 5.79
CA LYS A 143 -12.39 -11.34 6.76
C LYS A 143 -10.87 -11.50 6.67
N SER A 144 -10.13 -10.40 6.50
CA SER A 144 -8.66 -10.46 6.47
C SER A 144 -8.18 -11.13 7.75
N ASP A 145 -7.27 -12.09 7.64
CA ASP A 145 -6.66 -12.78 8.78
C ASP A 145 -5.58 -11.94 9.46
N PHE A 146 -5.21 -10.80 8.88
CA PHE A 146 -4.23 -9.87 9.44
C PHE A 146 -4.62 -8.40 9.26
N ILE A 147 -3.99 -7.56 10.06
CA ILE A 147 -3.99 -6.10 9.97
C ILE A 147 -2.59 -5.66 9.53
N PHE A 148 -2.56 -4.78 8.53
CA PHE A 148 -1.34 -4.13 8.05
C PHE A 148 -1.57 -2.63 7.89
N ARG A 149 -0.71 -1.81 8.46
CA ARG A 149 -0.66 -0.36 8.21
C ARG A 149 0.78 0.06 7.96
N GLN A 150 0.99 0.76 6.86
CA GLN A 150 2.21 1.53 6.60
C GLN A 150 1.90 2.99 6.90
N LEU A 151 2.68 3.58 7.80
CA LEU A 151 2.54 4.95 8.28
C LEU A 151 3.80 5.71 7.90
N PHE A 152 3.68 7.01 7.62
CA PHE A 152 4.79 7.81 7.12
C PHE A 152 5.09 8.99 8.03
N ASP A 153 6.37 9.26 8.27
CA ASP A 153 6.85 10.49 8.90
C ASP A 153 7.39 11.45 7.82
N TYR A 154 6.75 12.62 7.67
CA TYR A 154 7.12 13.58 6.64
C TYR A 154 8.42 14.34 6.90
N LYS A 155 8.96 14.28 8.13
CA LYS A 155 10.16 15.03 8.52
C LYS A 155 11.44 14.23 8.22
N SER A 156 11.41 12.94 8.54
CA SER A 156 12.52 12.00 8.34
C SER A 156 12.35 11.10 7.13
N PHE A 157 11.16 11.09 6.52
CA PHE A 157 10.78 10.20 5.42
C PHE A 157 10.74 8.73 5.82
N THR A 158 10.56 8.46 7.13
CA THR A 158 10.53 7.11 7.69
C THR A 158 9.17 6.46 7.48
N TYR A 159 9.19 5.18 7.14
CA TYR A 159 8.03 4.31 7.25
C TYR A 159 8.01 3.57 8.59
N THR A 160 6.87 3.64 9.26
CA THR A 160 6.54 2.83 10.43
C THR A 160 5.50 1.79 10.03
N TYR A 161 5.68 0.53 10.44
CA TYR A 161 4.77 -0.56 10.06
C TYR A 161 4.07 -1.15 11.28
N LEU A 162 2.74 -1.17 11.27
CA LEU A 162 1.93 -1.87 12.29
C LEU A 162 1.35 -3.15 11.69
N LEU A 163 1.68 -4.28 12.30
CA LEU A 163 1.22 -5.61 11.93
C LEU A 163 0.43 -6.21 13.09
N ALA A 164 -0.68 -6.88 12.80
CA ALA A 164 -1.41 -7.63 13.82
C ALA A 164 -2.11 -8.85 13.22
N ASP A 165 -2.26 -9.88 14.04
CA ASP A 165 -3.21 -10.95 13.79
C ASP A 165 -4.63 -10.42 14.00
N ALA A 166 -5.52 -10.61 13.03
CA ALA A 166 -6.89 -10.08 13.08
C ALA A 166 -7.83 -10.92 13.96
N GLU A 167 -7.42 -12.12 14.38
CA GLU A 167 -8.17 -12.98 15.30
C GLU A 167 -7.80 -12.68 16.75
N SER A 168 -6.52 -12.82 17.11
CA SER A 168 -6.04 -12.57 18.48
C SER A 168 -5.85 -11.08 18.81
N MET A 169 -5.79 -10.22 17.79
CA MET A 169 -5.43 -8.80 17.90
C MET A 169 -4.02 -8.54 18.43
N GLU A 170 -3.18 -9.58 18.56
CA GLU A 170 -1.79 -9.41 18.95
C GLU A 170 -0.97 -8.85 17.79
N GLY A 171 -0.09 -7.89 18.07
CA GLY A 171 0.63 -7.19 17.01
C GLY A 171 1.99 -6.64 17.39
N VAL A 172 2.71 -6.18 16.37
CA VAL A 172 4.02 -5.55 16.47
C VAL A 172 4.05 -4.25 15.68
N ILE A 173 4.89 -3.31 16.10
CA ILE A 173 5.18 -2.08 15.37
C ILE A 173 6.67 -2.01 15.06
N ILE A 174 7.03 -1.71 13.82
CA ILE A 174 8.40 -1.66 13.32
C ILE A 174 8.76 -0.22 12.99
N ASP A 175 9.94 0.22 13.43
CA ASP A 175 10.53 1.54 13.24
C ASP A 175 9.56 2.70 13.63
N PRO A 176 9.01 2.70 14.87
CA PRO A 176 8.18 3.81 15.33
C PRO A 176 9.03 5.07 15.54
N VAL A 177 8.48 6.23 15.18
CA VAL A 177 9.14 7.54 15.32
C VAL A 177 8.59 8.29 16.54
N LEU A 178 9.46 8.86 17.38
CA LEU A 178 9.11 9.56 18.62
C LEU A 178 8.04 10.64 18.41
N ASP A 179 8.22 11.51 17.40
CA ASP A 179 7.32 12.61 17.08
C ASP A 179 5.89 12.12 16.72
N ASN A 180 5.76 10.85 16.29
CA ASN A 180 4.50 10.24 15.86
C ASN A 180 3.86 9.30 16.88
N VAL A 181 4.46 9.09 18.06
CA VAL A 181 3.94 8.14 19.06
C VAL A 181 2.48 8.39 19.42
N LYS A 182 2.05 9.66 19.49
CA LYS A 182 0.63 10.00 19.74
C LYS A 182 -0.31 9.46 18.66
N ARG A 183 0.08 9.56 17.39
CA ARG A 183 -0.65 9.01 16.24
C ARG A 183 -0.70 7.48 16.34
N ASP A 184 0.45 6.86 16.58
CA ASP A 184 0.59 5.40 16.56
C ASP A 184 -0.25 4.77 17.68
N LEU A 185 -0.17 5.29 18.91
CA LEU A 185 -0.98 4.83 20.04
C LEU A 185 -2.48 4.98 19.79
N LYS A 186 -2.90 6.05 19.10
CA LYS A 186 -4.30 6.22 18.72
C LYS A 186 -4.74 5.14 17.74
N ILE A 187 -3.94 4.86 16.70
CA ILE A 187 -4.26 3.81 15.71
C ILE A 187 -4.30 2.44 16.37
N ILE A 188 -3.31 2.10 17.20
CA ILE A 188 -3.25 0.84 17.96
C ILE A 188 -4.53 0.68 18.81
N LYS A 189 -4.92 1.73 19.54
CA LYS A 189 -6.12 1.72 20.38
C LYS A 189 -7.40 1.58 19.56
N ASP A 190 -7.55 2.37 18.50
CA ASP A 190 -8.77 2.39 17.68
C ASP A 190 -8.98 1.05 16.95
N LEU A 191 -7.89 0.38 16.56
CA LEU A 191 -7.93 -0.94 15.96
C LEU A 191 -8.10 -2.07 17.00
N GLY A 192 -7.91 -1.79 18.29
CA GLY A 192 -7.98 -2.81 19.34
C GLY A 192 -6.77 -3.74 19.40
N VAL A 193 -5.61 -3.30 18.89
CA VAL A 193 -4.39 -4.12 18.84
C VAL A 193 -3.76 -4.22 20.23
N LYS A 194 -3.53 -5.46 20.69
CA LYS A 194 -2.69 -5.78 21.84
C LYS A 194 -1.22 -5.79 21.37
N LEU A 195 -0.57 -4.65 21.47
CA LEU A 195 0.82 -4.50 21.01
C LEU A 195 1.79 -5.27 21.93
N LEU A 196 2.58 -6.17 21.36
CA LEU A 196 3.56 -7.01 22.07
C LEU A 196 4.99 -6.51 21.89
N ALA A 197 5.31 -5.92 20.73
CA ALA A 197 6.66 -5.50 20.40
C ALA A 197 6.70 -4.15 19.66
N ALA A 198 7.59 -3.27 20.11
CA ALA A 198 8.04 -2.10 19.37
C ALA A 198 9.49 -2.34 18.93
N MET A 199 9.65 -2.68 17.66
CA MET A 199 10.88 -3.20 17.09
C MET A 199 11.58 -2.14 16.25
N ASN A 200 12.91 -2.12 16.24
CA ASN A 200 13.66 -1.32 15.28
C ASN A 200 14.51 -2.23 14.38
N THR A 201 14.54 -1.94 13.08
CA THR A 201 15.40 -2.65 12.10
C THR A 201 16.88 -2.38 12.37
N HIS A 202 17.20 -1.18 12.85
CA HIS A 202 18.56 -0.76 13.21
C HIS A 202 18.50 0.46 14.15
N VAL A 203 19.67 0.96 14.54
CA VAL A 203 19.77 2.24 15.27
C VAL A 203 19.71 3.36 14.24
N HIS A 204 18.60 4.08 14.21
CA HIS A 204 18.35 5.17 13.25
C HIS A 204 19.23 6.39 13.53
N ALA A 205 19.58 7.14 12.48
CA ALA A 205 20.40 8.36 12.57
C ALA A 205 19.65 9.63 12.13
N ASP A 206 18.46 9.47 11.57
CA ASP A 206 17.62 10.50 10.98
C ASP A 206 16.44 10.89 11.88
N HIS A 207 16.00 9.99 12.77
CA HIS A 207 14.94 10.22 13.74
C HIS A 207 15.24 9.53 15.09
N ILE A 208 14.52 9.94 16.13
CA ILE A 208 14.56 9.26 17.44
C ILE A 208 13.44 8.23 17.49
N THR A 209 13.75 7.00 17.91
CA THR A 209 12.78 5.91 18.01
C THR A 209 11.71 6.23 19.04
N GLY A 210 10.45 5.88 18.72
CA GLY A 210 9.31 5.95 19.61
C GLY A 210 9.19 4.73 20.54
N SER A 211 10.05 3.72 20.40
CA SER A 211 9.91 2.44 21.11
C SER A 211 9.93 2.61 22.64
N GLY A 212 10.77 3.50 23.17
CA GLY A 212 10.85 3.80 24.60
C GLY A 212 9.53 4.36 25.17
N VAL A 213 8.93 5.35 24.51
CA VAL A 213 7.67 5.94 24.96
C VAL A 213 6.49 4.98 24.78
N ILE A 214 6.49 4.17 23.71
CA ILE A 214 5.43 3.20 23.45
C ILE A 214 5.39 2.13 24.55
N LYS A 215 6.54 1.55 24.93
CA LYS A 215 6.58 0.52 25.99
C LYS A 215 6.16 1.04 27.36
N GLU A 216 6.45 2.31 27.67
CA GLU A 216 6.00 2.94 28.92
C GLU A 216 4.47 3.11 28.95
N LYS A 217 3.84 3.29 27.79
CA LYS A 217 2.39 3.54 27.66
C LYS A 217 1.58 2.28 27.44
N ILE A 218 2.18 1.19 26.97
CA ILE A 218 1.51 -0.10 26.71
C ILE A 218 2.23 -1.20 27.49
N ALA A 219 1.64 -1.63 28.61
CA ALA A 219 2.25 -2.60 29.52
C ALA A 219 2.57 -3.97 28.88
N THR A 220 1.87 -4.36 27.81
CA THR A 220 2.14 -5.61 27.08
C THR A 220 3.30 -5.50 26.10
N CYS A 221 3.75 -4.28 25.79
CA CYS A 221 4.73 -4.01 24.77
C CYS A 221 6.15 -4.01 25.36
N ASN A 222 7.06 -4.73 24.72
CA ASN A 222 8.50 -4.66 24.98
C ASN A 222 9.20 -3.97 23.80
N SER A 223 10.29 -3.24 24.04
CA SER A 223 11.16 -2.77 22.96
C SER A 223 12.12 -3.87 22.49
N PHE A 224 12.33 -3.95 21.17
CA PHE A 224 13.22 -4.92 20.54
C PHE A 224 14.22 -4.25 19.60
N ILE A 225 15.46 -4.68 19.65
CA ILE A 225 16.49 -4.31 18.66
C ILE A 225 17.55 -5.43 18.55
N SER A 226 18.36 -5.43 17.50
CA SER A 226 19.36 -6.48 17.33
C SER A 226 20.42 -6.43 18.43
N ILE A 227 20.91 -7.59 18.86
CA ILE A 227 22.03 -7.63 19.82
C ILE A 227 23.31 -6.98 19.24
N GLN A 228 23.50 -7.07 17.91
CA GLN A 228 24.66 -6.47 17.23
C GLN A 228 24.62 -4.94 17.18
N SER A 229 23.45 -4.32 17.38
CA SER A 229 23.33 -2.86 17.43
C SER A 229 23.96 -2.22 18.68
N GLN A 230 24.18 -3.01 19.74
CA GLN A 230 24.63 -2.54 21.07
C GLN A 230 23.70 -1.52 21.75
N ALA A 231 22.52 -1.24 21.18
CA ALA A 231 21.54 -0.38 21.80
C ALA A 231 20.79 -1.09 22.93
N LYS A 232 20.31 -0.31 23.89
CA LYS A 232 19.43 -0.80 24.95
C LYS A 232 18.04 -1.11 24.39
N ALA A 233 17.47 -2.22 24.84
CA ALA A 233 16.08 -2.62 24.60
C ALA A 233 15.64 -3.58 25.71
N ASP A 234 14.34 -3.84 25.86
CA ASP A 234 13.86 -4.85 26.82
C ASP A 234 14.22 -6.27 26.35
N LYS A 235 14.22 -6.47 25.04
CA LYS A 235 14.57 -7.74 24.39
C LYS A 235 15.49 -7.49 23.20
N HIS A 236 16.35 -8.46 22.93
CA HIS A 236 17.20 -8.47 21.74
C HIS A 236 16.85 -9.65 20.84
N PHE A 237 17.14 -9.51 19.55
CA PHE A 237 17.05 -10.59 18.58
C PHE A 237 18.36 -10.75 17.80
N ASP A 238 18.52 -11.94 17.24
CA ASP A 238 19.64 -12.35 16.39
C ASP A 238 19.11 -13.07 15.12
N HIS A 239 20.03 -13.39 14.20
CA HIS A 239 19.72 -14.07 12.95
C HIS A 239 18.93 -15.37 13.18
N GLY A 240 17.84 -15.55 12.43
CA GLY A 240 16.97 -16.72 12.48
C GLY A 240 15.99 -16.74 13.67
N ASN A 241 16.01 -15.74 14.56
CA ASN A 241 15.00 -15.64 15.62
C ASN A 241 13.62 -15.34 15.01
N LEU A 242 12.56 -15.82 15.68
CA LEU A 242 11.18 -15.58 15.30
C LEU A 242 10.50 -14.67 16.34
N VAL A 243 9.96 -13.53 15.90
CA VAL A 243 9.12 -12.67 16.73
C VAL A 243 7.65 -13.00 16.46
N LYS A 244 6.99 -13.58 17.46
CA LYS A 244 5.60 -14.04 17.36
C LYS A 244 4.59 -12.95 17.70
N PHE A 245 3.45 -12.96 17.01
CA PHE A 245 2.27 -12.16 17.33
C PHE A 245 1.01 -12.89 16.83
N GLY A 246 0.20 -13.38 17.76
CA GLY A 246 -0.89 -14.30 17.42
C GLY A 246 -0.36 -15.56 16.72
N ASP A 247 -1.01 -15.93 15.61
CA ASP A 247 -0.59 -17.07 14.78
C ASP A 247 0.53 -16.75 13.77
N PHE A 248 1.02 -15.51 13.74
CA PHE A 248 2.06 -15.07 12.80
C PHE A 248 3.44 -14.94 13.44
N ASN A 249 4.48 -14.96 12.58
CA ASN A 249 5.88 -14.83 12.98
C ASN A 249 6.63 -13.91 12.01
N LEU A 250 7.53 -13.08 12.53
CA LEU A 250 8.57 -12.41 11.75
C LEU A 250 9.90 -13.13 11.94
N GLU A 251 10.52 -13.61 10.86
CA GLU A 251 11.89 -14.10 10.87
C GLU A 251 12.88 -12.91 10.84
N CYS A 252 13.77 -12.84 11.82
CA CYS A 252 14.83 -11.84 11.89
C CYS A 252 16.04 -12.27 11.03
N ARG A 253 16.30 -11.57 9.92
CA ARG A 253 17.50 -11.79 9.10
C ARG A 253 18.51 -10.68 9.30
N SER A 254 19.70 -11.05 9.77
CA SER A 254 20.83 -10.13 9.83
C SER A 254 21.17 -9.60 8.44
N THR A 255 21.05 -8.29 8.23
CA THR A 255 21.36 -7.62 6.96
C THR A 255 22.28 -6.42 7.17
N PRO A 256 23.47 -6.61 7.78
CA PRO A 256 24.38 -5.54 8.10
C PRO A 256 25.01 -4.92 6.85
N GLY A 257 25.40 -3.65 6.98
CA GLY A 257 26.13 -2.93 5.94
C GLY A 257 25.79 -1.45 5.90
N HIS A 258 24.52 -1.08 6.07
CA HIS A 258 24.16 0.30 6.41
C HIS A 258 24.68 0.65 7.82
N THR A 259 24.36 -0.22 8.79
CA THR A 259 25.02 -0.29 10.10
C THR A 259 25.42 -1.75 10.38
N ASN A 260 26.22 -1.99 11.42
CA ASN A 260 26.49 -3.35 11.88
C ASN A 260 25.29 -4.05 12.54
N GLY A 261 24.31 -3.27 13.01
CA GLY A 261 23.12 -3.76 13.70
C GLY A 261 21.88 -3.91 12.83
N CYS A 262 21.99 -3.75 11.50
CA CYS A 262 20.83 -3.81 10.60
C CYS A 262 20.26 -5.22 10.44
N TYR A 263 18.95 -5.30 10.52
CA TYR A 263 18.15 -6.50 10.28
C TYR A 263 16.99 -6.20 9.36
N SER A 264 16.60 -7.23 8.61
CA SER A 264 15.35 -7.29 7.87
C SER A 264 14.39 -8.28 8.54
N PHE A 265 13.11 -7.94 8.62
CA PHE A 265 12.08 -8.83 9.16
C PHE A 265 11.28 -9.47 8.03
N VAL A 266 11.29 -10.79 7.93
CA VAL A 266 10.58 -11.53 6.87
C VAL A 266 9.30 -12.12 7.43
N TRP A 267 8.18 -11.77 6.80
CA TRP A 267 6.87 -12.35 7.07
C TRP A 267 6.50 -13.33 5.95
N HIS A 268 6.88 -14.59 6.13
CA HIS A 268 6.77 -15.61 5.09
C HIS A 268 5.33 -15.87 4.65
N GLU A 269 4.40 -15.95 5.60
CA GLU A 269 2.99 -16.23 5.39
C GLU A 269 2.31 -15.16 4.52
N LYS A 270 2.86 -13.94 4.48
CA LYS A 270 2.36 -12.83 3.67
C LYS A 270 3.30 -12.42 2.54
N SER A 271 4.46 -13.10 2.40
CA SER A 271 5.49 -12.78 1.40
C SER A 271 5.94 -11.30 1.47
N MET A 272 6.15 -10.79 2.68
CA MET A 272 6.58 -9.41 2.92
C MET A 272 7.93 -9.37 3.64
N VAL A 273 8.75 -8.36 3.35
CA VAL A 273 10.03 -8.12 4.01
C VAL A 273 10.13 -6.65 4.40
N PHE A 274 10.41 -6.39 5.66
CA PHE A 274 10.71 -5.06 6.18
C PHE A 274 12.22 -4.89 6.18
N THR A 275 12.76 -4.14 5.21
CA THR A 275 14.19 -4.18 4.88
C THR A 275 15.03 -3.15 5.63
N GLY A 276 14.39 -2.29 6.43
CA GLY A 276 15.04 -1.10 7.00
C GLY A 276 15.79 -0.36 5.91
N ASP A 277 17.02 0.04 6.19
CA ASP A 277 17.88 0.75 5.24
C ASP A 277 18.86 -0.16 4.48
N ALA A 278 18.70 -1.49 4.58
CA ALA A 278 19.50 -2.41 3.78
C ALA A 278 19.13 -2.32 2.29
N VAL A 279 17.83 -2.27 2.00
CA VAL A 279 17.28 -2.06 0.64
C VAL A 279 16.23 -0.97 0.70
N LEU A 280 16.39 0.06 -0.14
CA LEU A 280 15.39 1.09 -0.39
C LEU A 280 14.82 0.87 -1.80
N ILE A 281 13.68 1.47 -2.11
CA ILE A 281 13.09 1.35 -3.45
C ILE A 281 14.00 2.04 -4.45
N ARG A 282 14.52 1.28 -5.44
CA ARG A 282 15.56 1.74 -6.39
C ARG A 282 16.82 2.29 -5.70
N GLY A 283 17.13 1.83 -4.49
CA GLY A 283 18.28 2.32 -3.75
C GLY A 283 18.72 1.41 -2.61
N CYS A 284 19.56 1.97 -1.74
CA CYS A 284 19.98 1.36 -0.47
C CYS A 284 20.43 2.49 0.46
N GLY A 285 20.48 2.20 1.76
CA GLY A 285 21.07 3.09 2.74
C GLY A 285 22.55 3.40 2.45
N ARG A 286 23.02 4.53 2.97
CA ARG A 286 24.44 4.92 2.93
C ARG A 286 25.29 3.96 3.78
N THR A 287 26.60 3.92 3.57
CA THR A 287 27.49 2.93 4.25
C THR A 287 28.78 3.56 4.79
N ASP A 288 28.80 4.87 4.98
CA ASP A 288 29.96 5.68 5.36
C ASP A 288 29.90 6.17 6.82
N PHE A 289 28.81 5.85 7.54
CA PHE A 289 28.59 6.14 8.97
C PHE A 289 28.22 4.86 9.73
N GLN A 290 28.16 4.92 11.06
CA GLN A 290 27.65 3.83 11.93
C GLN A 290 28.26 2.45 11.64
N GLN A 291 29.59 2.44 11.42
CA GLN A 291 30.36 1.25 11.05
C GLN A 291 29.83 0.54 9.78
N GLY A 292 29.21 1.31 8.88
CA GLY A 292 28.74 0.84 7.60
C GLY A 292 29.87 0.34 6.71
N ASP A 293 29.54 -0.62 5.84
CA ASP A 293 30.45 -1.21 4.88
C ASP A 293 29.68 -1.63 3.63
N ALA A 294 30.05 -1.06 2.48
CA ALA A 294 29.41 -1.34 1.20
C ALA A 294 29.58 -2.80 0.74
N ARG A 295 30.74 -3.44 0.99
CA ARG A 295 30.95 -4.85 0.63
C ARG A 295 30.00 -5.73 1.44
N LYS A 296 29.90 -5.46 2.74
CA LYS A 296 29.02 -6.18 3.67
C LYS A 296 27.56 -5.96 3.31
N LEU A 297 27.16 -4.73 2.99
CA LEU A 297 25.79 -4.43 2.54
C LEU A 297 25.42 -5.24 1.30
N TYR A 298 26.28 -5.24 0.29
CA TYR A 298 26.05 -6.00 -0.94
C TYR A 298 25.88 -7.50 -0.65
N GLU A 299 26.79 -8.10 0.12
CA GLU A 299 26.71 -9.52 0.48
C GLU A 299 25.44 -9.86 1.26
N SER A 300 25.11 -9.05 2.27
CA SER A 300 23.89 -9.18 3.06
C SER A 300 22.64 -9.17 2.19
N VAL A 301 22.52 -8.19 1.29
CA VAL A 301 21.36 -8.09 0.39
C VAL A 301 21.27 -9.30 -0.53
N GLN A 302 22.38 -9.70 -1.16
CA GLN A 302 22.39 -10.85 -2.07
C GLN A 302 21.97 -12.15 -1.37
N GLN A 303 22.49 -12.39 -0.16
CA GLN A 303 22.29 -13.65 0.56
C GLN A 303 20.95 -13.72 1.31
N GLN A 304 20.45 -12.60 1.81
CA GLN A 304 19.35 -12.61 2.78
C GLN A 304 18.03 -12.08 2.22
N ILE A 305 18.09 -11.14 1.30
CA ILE A 305 16.90 -10.50 0.70
C ILE A 305 16.70 -11.01 -0.73
N PHE A 306 17.74 -10.94 -1.55
CA PHE A 306 17.69 -11.43 -2.93
C PHE A 306 17.76 -12.96 -3.03
N SER A 307 17.93 -13.71 -1.94
CA SER A 307 17.67 -15.15 -1.96
C SER A 307 16.19 -15.50 -1.89
N LEU A 308 15.32 -14.56 -1.50
CA LEU A 308 13.87 -14.77 -1.40
C LEU A 308 13.21 -14.86 -2.79
N PRO A 309 11.99 -15.45 -2.86
CA PRO A 309 11.23 -15.50 -4.09
C PRO A 309 10.97 -14.10 -4.69
N PRO A 310 11.05 -13.93 -6.03
CA PRO A 310 10.92 -12.62 -6.67
C PRO A 310 9.63 -11.84 -6.36
N HIS A 311 8.56 -12.53 -5.97
CA HIS A 311 7.26 -11.92 -5.65
C HIS A 311 7.18 -11.35 -4.22
N TYR A 312 8.19 -11.57 -3.38
CA TYR A 312 8.20 -11.02 -2.02
C TYR A 312 8.22 -9.49 -2.08
N LEU A 313 7.28 -8.86 -1.39
CA LEU A 313 7.16 -7.42 -1.25
C LEU A 313 8.26 -6.89 -0.33
N LEU A 314 8.86 -5.77 -0.70
CA LEU A 314 9.89 -5.07 0.06
C LEU A 314 9.32 -3.75 0.59
N PHE A 315 9.40 -3.59 1.90
CA PHE A 315 8.94 -2.45 2.67
C PHE A 315 10.14 -1.79 3.35
N PRO A 316 10.67 -0.67 2.82
CA PRO A 316 11.91 -0.07 3.29
C PRO A 316 11.73 0.73 4.59
N GLY A 317 12.83 1.09 5.24
CA GLY A 317 12.81 2.05 6.35
C GLY A 317 12.45 3.46 5.89
N HIS A 318 12.84 3.83 4.67
CA HIS A 318 12.66 5.16 4.11
C HIS A 318 12.29 5.15 2.63
N ASP A 319 11.61 6.21 2.17
CA ASP A 319 11.52 6.55 0.75
C ASP A 319 11.45 8.07 0.56
N TYR A 320 12.20 8.58 -0.42
CA TYR A 320 12.34 10.01 -0.70
C TYR A 320 11.66 10.44 -2.01
N THR A 321 10.87 9.55 -2.61
CA THR A 321 10.29 9.69 -3.97
C THR A 321 8.77 9.51 -4.00
N GLY A 322 8.15 9.16 -2.87
CA GLY A 322 6.71 8.88 -2.74
C GLY A 322 6.33 7.43 -3.05
N GLN A 323 7.29 6.52 -3.14
CA GLN A 323 7.04 5.10 -3.39
C GLN A 323 6.88 4.33 -2.07
N MET A 324 5.86 3.48 -1.99
CA MET A 324 5.50 2.81 -0.73
C MET A 324 6.07 1.39 -0.61
N MET A 325 6.29 0.68 -1.71
CA MET A 325 6.85 -0.68 -1.70
C MET A 325 7.50 -1.03 -3.04
N SER A 326 8.27 -2.11 -3.07
CA SER A 326 8.70 -2.79 -4.30
C SER A 326 8.68 -4.31 -4.10
N THR A 327 9.41 -5.06 -4.91
CA THR A 327 9.55 -6.52 -4.82
C THR A 327 11.01 -6.93 -4.96
N VAL A 328 11.33 -8.13 -4.47
CA VAL A 328 12.65 -8.75 -4.66
C VAL A 328 13.01 -8.81 -6.15
N GLY A 329 12.06 -9.20 -7.01
CA GLY A 329 12.28 -9.31 -8.46
C GLY A 329 12.57 -7.97 -9.12
N GLU A 330 11.83 -6.93 -8.74
CA GLU A 330 12.06 -5.58 -9.22
C GLU A 330 13.42 -5.04 -8.80
N GLU A 331 13.78 -5.15 -7.52
CA GLU A 331 15.05 -4.60 -7.03
C GLU A 331 16.25 -5.37 -7.57
N LYS A 332 16.19 -6.69 -7.70
CA LYS A 332 17.23 -7.47 -8.40
C LYS A 332 17.51 -6.96 -9.81
N LYS A 333 16.45 -6.62 -10.55
CA LYS A 333 16.54 -6.27 -11.97
C LYS A 333 16.84 -4.79 -12.20
N PHE A 334 16.28 -3.91 -11.39
CA PHE A 334 16.20 -2.49 -11.68
C PHE A 334 16.83 -1.59 -10.61
N ASN A 335 17.30 -2.12 -9.47
CA ASN A 335 18.02 -1.29 -8.50
C ASN A 335 19.32 -0.78 -9.14
N PRO A 336 19.50 0.55 -9.31
CA PRO A 336 20.63 1.11 -10.05
C PRO A 336 21.99 0.84 -9.39
N ARG A 337 22.00 0.44 -8.12
CA ARG A 337 23.20 0.11 -7.34
C ARG A 337 23.33 -1.39 -7.12
N LEU A 338 22.34 -2.01 -6.48
CA LEU A 338 22.39 -3.41 -6.02
C LEU A 338 22.28 -4.45 -7.16
N SER A 339 21.82 -4.05 -8.35
CA SER A 339 21.86 -4.92 -9.55
C SER A 339 23.24 -5.00 -10.23
N LYS A 340 24.19 -4.15 -9.80
CA LYS A 340 25.56 -4.13 -10.34
C LYS A 340 26.42 -5.25 -9.75
N SER A 341 27.61 -5.44 -10.31
CA SER A 341 28.62 -6.29 -9.68
C SER A 341 29.05 -5.72 -8.32
N LYS A 342 29.54 -6.56 -7.40
CA LYS A 342 30.02 -6.13 -6.08
C LYS A 342 31.06 -5.00 -6.18
N SER A 343 32.00 -5.10 -7.12
CA SER A 343 33.06 -4.10 -7.32
C SER A 343 32.49 -2.75 -7.79
N GLU A 344 31.54 -2.77 -8.72
CA GLU A 344 30.88 -1.55 -9.20
C GLU A 344 30.02 -0.92 -8.11
N PHE A 345 29.26 -1.74 -7.35
CA PHE A 345 28.48 -1.26 -6.21
C PHE A 345 29.35 -0.53 -5.19
N VAL A 346 30.46 -1.15 -4.77
CA VAL A 346 31.38 -0.55 -3.79
C VAL A 346 31.96 0.77 -4.31
N LYS A 347 32.35 0.81 -5.60
CA LYS A 347 32.85 2.02 -6.23
C LYS A 347 31.78 3.12 -6.21
N ILE A 348 30.55 2.83 -6.65
CA ILE A 348 29.42 3.77 -6.64
C ILE A 348 29.21 4.33 -5.23
N MET A 349 29.15 3.46 -4.21
CA MET A 349 28.90 3.88 -2.83
C MET A 349 30.01 4.76 -2.25
N GLN A 350 31.27 4.53 -2.64
CA GLN A 350 32.42 5.36 -2.21
C GLN A 350 32.46 6.73 -2.90
N GLU A 351 31.88 6.85 -4.09
CA GLU A 351 31.83 8.09 -4.87
C GLU A 351 30.63 8.97 -4.51
N LEU A 352 29.70 8.49 -3.67
CA LEU A 352 28.56 9.27 -3.20
C LEU A 352 29.00 10.42 -2.28
N GLN A 353 28.88 11.66 -2.76
CA GLN A 353 29.17 12.87 -1.99
C GLN A 353 27.93 13.34 -1.21
N LEU A 354 27.50 12.53 -0.25
CA LEU A 354 26.32 12.86 0.56
C LEU A 354 26.67 13.83 1.69
N PRO A 355 25.78 14.77 2.03
CA PRO A 355 25.98 15.64 3.18
C PRO A 355 26.04 14.84 4.48
N TYR A 356 26.63 15.44 5.51
CA TYR A 356 26.56 14.92 6.88
C TYR A 356 25.09 14.76 7.30
N PRO A 357 24.68 13.62 7.90
CA PRO A 357 23.28 13.43 8.29
C PRO A 357 22.86 14.46 9.35
N GLN A 358 21.77 15.19 9.09
CA GLN A 358 21.39 16.36 9.90
C GLN A 358 21.05 16.05 11.37
N GLN A 359 20.56 14.84 11.66
CA GLN A 359 20.07 14.45 12.99
C GLN A 359 21.01 13.46 13.70
N ILE A 360 22.09 12.99 13.08
CA ILE A 360 22.86 11.85 13.63
C ILE A 360 23.40 12.13 15.04
N ASP A 361 23.86 13.36 15.30
CA ASP A 361 24.43 13.74 16.60
C ASP A 361 23.40 13.74 17.73
N LYS A 362 22.10 13.86 17.39
CA LYS A 362 20.99 13.83 18.35
C LYS A 362 20.30 12.45 18.39
N ALA A 363 20.00 11.89 17.23
CA ALA A 363 19.28 10.65 17.07
C ALA A 363 20.09 9.45 17.55
N LEU A 364 21.37 9.36 17.16
CA LEU A 364 22.20 8.19 17.46
C LEU A 364 22.37 7.98 18.98
N PRO A 365 22.77 8.99 19.79
CA PRO A 365 22.90 8.81 21.24
C PRO A 365 21.57 8.45 21.91
N ALA A 366 20.46 9.08 21.48
CA ALA A 366 19.14 8.79 22.02
C ALA A 366 18.69 7.36 21.67
N ASN A 367 18.93 6.91 20.45
CA ASN A 367 18.50 5.59 19.98
C ASN A 367 19.31 4.45 20.59
N LEU A 368 20.58 4.68 20.93
CA LEU A 368 21.37 3.74 21.75
C LEU A 368 20.75 3.52 23.14
N LEU A 369 19.92 4.46 23.61
CA LEU A 369 19.20 4.40 24.88
C LEU A 369 17.69 4.15 24.69
N CYS A 370 17.29 3.47 23.60
CA CYS A 370 15.89 3.15 23.31
C CYS A 370 14.98 4.39 23.14
N GLY A 371 15.54 5.51 22.65
CA GLY A 371 14.84 6.78 22.47
C GLY A 371 14.60 7.54 23.77
N ILE A 372 15.08 7.03 24.91
CA ILE A 372 15.01 7.73 26.20
C ILE A 372 16.11 8.79 26.22
N GLN A 373 15.68 10.05 26.28
CA GLN A 373 16.60 11.17 26.44
C GLN A 373 16.86 11.40 27.93
N PRO A 374 18.11 11.68 28.34
CA PRO A 374 18.38 12.15 29.68
C PRO A 374 17.52 13.39 29.96
N THR A 375 16.83 13.42 31.09
CA THR A 375 16.26 14.67 31.60
C THR A 375 17.43 15.60 31.93
N GLU A 376 17.47 16.76 31.27
CA GLU A 376 18.38 17.87 31.62
C GLU A 376 18.17 18.34 33.06
#